data_AF-A0A8S3HLR1-F1
#
_entry.id   AF-A0A8S3HLR1-F1
#
_cell.length_a   1.000
_cell.length_b   1.000
_cell.length_c   1.000
_cell.angle_alpha   90.00
_cell.angle_beta   90.00
_cell.angle_gamma   90.00
#
_symmetry.space_group_name_H-M   'P 1'
#
loop_
_entity.id
_entity.type
_entity.pdbx_description
1 polymer ?
#
loop_
_entity_poly.entity_id
_entity_poly.type
_entity_poly.pdbx_seq_one_letter_code
_entity_poly.pdbx_strand_id
1 'polypeptide(L)'
;MPPFLSPESVALLRLMLQVNPMKRIRLDDLLCHAWLINQVYTEPVEWESLYQNNLDLSCIREMALYYGSTVNDITQEIYHDKKDLSFQNEMKSAYKQNPETPNKENIENSQAPRYG
;
A
#
# COMPACT_ATOMS: atom_id res chain seq x y z
N MET A 1 6.40 -12.75 26.75
CA MET A 1 6.84 -12.58 25.35
C MET A 1 7.68 -13.80 24.97
N PRO A 2 7.52 -14.41 23.79
CA PRO A 2 8.32 -15.58 23.40
C PRO A 2 9.82 -15.26 23.41
N PRO A 3 10.69 -16.17 23.90
CA PRO A 3 12.11 -15.88 24.13
C PRO A 3 12.96 -15.78 22.86
N PHE A 4 12.44 -16.23 21.71
CA PHE A 4 13.15 -16.24 20.43
C PHE A 4 13.04 -14.92 19.64
N LEU A 5 12.23 -13.95 20.10
CA LEU A 5 12.03 -12.68 19.40
C LEU A 5 13.04 -11.63 19.87
N SER A 6 13.65 -10.92 18.92
CA SER A 6 14.45 -9.75 19.25
C SER A 6 13.60 -8.64 19.87
N PRO A 7 14.16 -7.82 20.78
CA PRO A 7 13.46 -6.67 21.37
C PRO A 7 12.84 -5.72 20.32
N GLU A 8 13.49 -5.54 19.18
CA GLU A 8 13.02 -4.69 18.08
C GLU A 8 11.83 -5.31 17.37
N SER A 9 11.81 -6.64 17.19
CA SER A 9 10.67 -7.37 16.64
C SER A 9 9.44 -7.22 17.54
N VAL A 10 9.67 -7.27 18.86
CA VAL A 10 8.63 -7.07 19.88
C VAL A 10 8.02 -5.67 19.79
N ALA A 11 8.88 -4.65 19.70
CA ALA A 11 8.45 -3.27 19.58
C ALA A 11 7.61 -3.04 18.32
N LEU A 12 8.05 -3.60 17.19
CA LEU A 12 7.32 -3.50 15.93
C LEU A 12 5.94 -4.16 16.00
N LEU A 13 5.87 -5.40 16.50
CA LEU A 13 4.61 -6.14 16.63
C LEU A 13 3.60 -5.39 17.52
N ARG A 14 4.07 -4.74 18.59
CA ARG A 14 3.21 -3.89 19.42
C ARG A 14 2.64 -2.74 18.60
N LEU A 15 3.42 -2.06 17.78
CA LEU A 15 2.94 -0.94 16.97
C LEU A 15 1.98 -1.38 15.85
N MET A 16 2.11 -2.58 15.32
CA MET A 16 1.24 -3.11 14.26
C MET A 16 -0.07 -3.72 14.79
N LEU A 17 0.00 -4.50 15.88
CA LEU A 17 -1.11 -5.28 16.41
C LEU A 17 -1.91 -4.51 17.47
N GLN A 18 -2.21 -3.24 17.18
CA GLN A 18 -3.05 -2.41 18.03
C GLN A 18 -4.53 -2.75 17.82
N VAL A 19 -5.26 -2.87 18.94
CA VAL A 19 -6.72 -3.08 18.94
C VAL A 19 -7.42 -1.86 18.34
N ASN A 20 -6.94 -0.66 18.67
CA ASN A 20 -7.42 0.57 18.05
C ASN A 20 -6.66 0.81 16.73
N PRO A 21 -7.35 0.84 15.57
CA PRO A 21 -6.70 1.04 14.28
C PRO A 21 -6.00 2.41 14.16
N MET A 22 -6.45 3.43 14.87
CA MET A 22 -5.85 4.77 14.86
C MET A 22 -4.51 4.84 15.61
N LYS A 23 -4.19 3.81 16.41
CA LYS A 23 -2.90 3.68 17.11
C LYS A 23 -1.92 2.79 16.35
N ARG A 24 -2.35 2.15 15.26
CA ARG A 24 -1.51 1.31 14.42
C ARG A 24 -0.46 2.17 13.73
N ILE A 25 0.77 1.65 13.63
CA ILE A 25 1.86 2.30 12.88
C ILE A 25 1.44 2.66 11.45
N ARG A 26 1.87 3.83 10.98
CA ARG A 26 1.67 4.25 9.58
C ARG A 26 2.67 3.57 8.67
N LEU A 27 2.35 3.49 7.38
CA LEU A 27 3.23 2.85 6.41
C LEU A 27 4.59 3.55 6.31
N ASP A 28 4.61 4.89 6.29
CA ASP A 28 5.86 5.66 6.22
C ASP A 28 6.78 5.39 7.42
N ASP A 29 6.20 5.31 8.63
CA ASP A 29 6.94 5.00 9.87
C ASP A 29 7.42 3.53 9.91
N LEU A 30 6.65 2.62 9.29
CA LEU A 30 6.99 1.20 9.18
C LEU A 30 8.18 0.98 8.24
N LEU A 31 8.21 1.67 7.09
CA LEU A 31 9.28 1.57 6.08
C LEU A 31 10.63 2.05 6.63
N CYS A 32 10.61 2.94 7.62
CA CYS A 32 11.80 3.49 8.27
C CYS A 32 12.11 2.86 9.65
N HIS A 33 11.39 1.81 10.06
CA HIS A 33 11.53 1.27 11.41
C HIS A 33 12.88 0.57 11.62
N ALA A 34 13.49 0.76 12.79
CA ALA A 34 14.82 0.23 13.13
C ALA A 34 14.96 -1.28 12.95
N TRP A 35 13.88 -2.05 13.12
CA TRP A 35 13.87 -3.49 12.83
C TRP A 35 14.17 -3.82 11.37
N LEU A 36 13.70 -2.98 10.44
CA LEU A 36 13.86 -3.17 9.00
C LEU A 36 15.24 -2.72 8.52
N ILE A 37 15.67 -1.54 8.97
CA ILE A 37 16.90 -0.89 8.50
C ILE A 37 18.15 -1.43 9.23
N ASN A 38 18.08 -1.60 10.55
CA ASN A 38 19.30 -1.88 11.32
C ASN A 38 19.71 -3.36 11.33
N GLN A 39 18.88 -4.27 10.82
CA GLN A 39 19.17 -5.72 10.87
C GLN A 39 19.59 -6.33 9.54
N VAL A 40 19.10 -5.84 8.39
CA VAL A 40 19.32 -6.53 7.09
C VAL A 40 19.56 -5.58 5.91
N TYR A 41 19.06 -4.34 5.95
CA TYR A 41 19.07 -3.44 4.78
C TYR A 41 19.44 -2.01 5.14
N THR A 42 20.44 -1.43 4.48
CA THR A 42 20.85 -0.04 4.74
C THR A 42 19.84 0.99 4.21
N GLU A 43 18.98 0.59 3.27
CA GLU A 43 18.03 1.46 2.57
C GLU A 43 16.58 1.12 2.93
N PRO A 44 15.67 2.12 2.93
CA PRO A 44 14.23 1.90 3.13
C PRO A 44 13.64 1.07 1.98
N VAL A 45 12.52 0.41 2.25
CA VAL A 45 11.85 -0.41 1.23
C VAL A 45 11.29 0.48 0.11
N GLU A 46 11.80 0.25 -1.09
CA GLU A 46 11.22 0.75 -2.33
C GLU A 46 9.89 0.05 -2.60
N TRP A 47 8.79 0.74 -2.31
CA TRP A 47 7.43 0.24 -2.53
C TRP A 47 6.89 0.62 -3.91
N GLU A 48 7.61 1.47 -4.64
CA GLU A 48 7.24 1.87 -5.99
C GLU A 48 7.49 0.73 -6.97
N SER A 49 6.58 0.59 -7.94
CA SER A 49 6.73 -0.42 -8.98
C SER A 49 7.97 -0.14 -9.82
N LEU A 50 8.84 -1.14 -9.95
CA LEU A 50 9.95 -1.11 -10.91
C LEU A 50 9.47 -1.03 -12.36
N TYR A 51 8.22 -1.43 -12.63
CA TYR A 51 7.61 -1.36 -13.94
C TYR A 51 7.07 0.03 -14.22
N GLN A 52 7.63 0.66 -15.25
CA GLN A 52 7.09 1.88 -15.84
C GLN A 52 5.82 1.57 -16.64
N ASN A 53 4.90 2.53 -16.78
CA ASN A 53 3.63 2.34 -17.49
C ASN A 53 3.75 2.12 -19.01
N ASN A 54 4.97 1.94 -19.51
CA ASN A 54 5.27 1.72 -20.91
C ASN A 54 4.92 0.28 -21.30
N LEU A 55 4.22 0.13 -22.41
CA LEU A 55 3.93 -1.19 -22.99
C LEU A 55 5.12 -1.65 -23.82
N ASP A 56 5.50 -2.92 -23.69
CA ASP A 56 6.52 -3.51 -24.55
C ASP A 56 5.97 -3.69 -25.97
N LEU A 57 6.59 -3.01 -26.92
CA LEU A 57 6.21 -3.04 -28.33
C LEU A 57 6.33 -4.46 -28.93
N SER A 58 7.28 -5.27 -28.47
CA SER A 58 7.44 -6.64 -28.95
C SER A 58 6.24 -7.49 -28.56
N CYS A 59 5.80 -7.41 -27.31
CA CYS A 59 4.58 -8.06 -26.83
C CYS A 59 3.34 -7.56 -27.57
N ILE A 60 3.19 -6.25 -27.80
CA ILE A 60 2.03 -5.72 -28.54
C ILE A 60 1.99 -6.25 -29.96
N ARG A 61 3.14 -6.36 -30.64
CA ARG A 61 3.21 -6.91 -32.00
C ARG A 61 2.79 -8.37 -32.04
N GLU A 62 3.29 -9.19 -31.12
CA GLU A 62 2.88 -10.59 -31.01
C GLU A 62 1.37 -10.72 -30.74
N MET A 63 0.82 -9.89 -29.85
CA MET A 63 -0.62 -9.85 -29.60
C MET A 63 -1.41 -9.43 -30.85
N ALA A 64 -0.97 -8.39 -31.55
CA ALA A 64 -1.59 -7.93 -32.78
C ALA A 64 -1.61 -9.02 -33.87
N LEU A 65 -0.50 -9.76 -34.03
CA LEU A 65 -0.41 -10.89 -34.96
C LEU A 65 -1.36 -12.02 -34.57
N TYR A 66 -1.42 -12.38 -33.29
CA TYR A 66 -2.30 -13.44 -32.79
C TYR A 66 -3.79 -13.12 -32.98
N TYR A 67 -4.19 -11.88 -32.68
CA TYR A 67 -5.59 -11.45 -32.78
C TYR A 67 -5.98 -10.91 -34.16
N GLY A 68 -5.06 -10.87 -35.13
CA GLY A 68 -5.32 -10.28 -36.44
C GLY A 68 -5.73 -8.80 -36.39
N SER A 69 -5.28 -8.07 -35.37
CA SER A 69 -5.60 -6.66 -35.12
C SER A 69 -4.38 -5.77 -35.36
N THR A 70 -4.55 -4.45 -35.33
CA THR A 70 -3.40 -3.53 -35.43
C THR A 70 -2.74 -3.33 -34.07
N VAL A 71 -1.44 -3.00 -34.08
CA VAL A 71 -0.68 -2.61 -32.88
C VAL A 71 -1.38 -1.46 -32.16
N ASN A 72 -1.97 -0.51 -32.90
CA ASN A 72 -2.67 0.62 -32.32
C ASN A 72 -3.94 0.18 -31.58
N ASP A 73 -4.75 -0.70 -32.17
CA ASP A 73 -6.01 -1.16 -31.56
C ASP A 73 -5.75 -1.90 -30.25
N ILE A 74 -4.79 -2.84 -30.25
CA ILE A 74 -4.36 -3.56 -29.04
C ILE A 74 -3.81 -2.60 -27.98
N THR A 75 -3.04 -1.60 -28.41
CA THR A 75 -2.50 -0.57 -27.49
C THR A 75 -3.61 0.24 -26.84
N GLN A 76 -4.61 0.67 -27.62
CA GLN A 76 -5.76 1.44 -27.12
C GLN A 76 -6.61 0.60 -26.16
N GLU A 77 -6.84 -0.67 -26.47
CA GLU A 77 -7.57 -1.60 -25.60
C GLU A 77 -6.88 -1.77 -24.24
N ILE A 78 -5.55 -2.00 -24.23
CA ILE A 78 -4.77 -2.11 -23.00
C ILE A 78 -4.79 -0.80 -22.19
N TYR A 79 -4.72 0.36 -22.86
CA TYR A 79 -4.79 1.65 -22.15
C TYR A 79 -6.18 1.99 -21.64
N HIS A 80 -7.24 1.53 -22.30
CA HIS A 80 -8.61 1.67 -21.82
C HIS A 80 -8.78 0.91 -20.50
N ASP A 81 -8.35 -0.35 -20.45
CA ASP A 81 -8.38 -1.17 -19.22
C ASP A 81 -7.49 -0.59 -18.11
N LYS A 82 -6.32 -0.03 -18.46
CA LYS A 82 -5.46 0.69 -17.50
C LYS A 82 -6.11 1.97 -16.95
N LYS A 83 -7.01 2.64 -17.66
CA LYS A 83 -7.71 3.83 -17.14
C LYS A 83 -8.63 3.49 -15.97
N ASP A 84 -9.29 2.34 -16.00
CA ASP A 84 -10.09 1.85 -14.86
C ASP A 84 -9.19 1.53 -13.64
N LEU A 85 -7.98 1.03 -13.86
CA LEU A 85 -6.96 0.90 -12.81
C LEU A 85 -6.41 2.25 -12.33
N SER A 86 -6.30 3.26 -13.20
CA SER A 86 -5.79 4.59 -12.83
C SER A 86 -6.74 5.33 -11.90
N PHE A 87 -8.06 5.13 -12.04
CA PHE A 87 -9.06 5.63 -11.10
C PHE A 87 -8.84 5.07 -9.68
N GLN A 88 -8.47 3.79 -9.56
CA GLN A 88 -8.13 3.17 -8.27
C GLN A 88 -6.86 3.76 -7.66
N ASN A 89 -5.88 4.14 -8.48
CA ASN A 89 -4.63 4.74 -8.02
C ASN A 89 -4.79 6.23 -7.66
N GLU A 90 -5.67 6.95 -8.35
CA GLU A 90 -6.07 8.32 -8.02
C GLU A 90 -6.83 8.35 -6.68
N MET A 91 -7.75 7.40 -6.46
CA MET A 91 -8.40 7.19 -5.15
C MET A 91 -7.37 6.96 -4.03
N LYS A 92 -6.39 6.06 -4.24
CA LYS A 92 -5.30 5.80 -3.28
C LYS A 92 -4.41 7.02 -3.02
N SER A 93 -4.18 7.85 -4.05
CA SER A 93 -3.37 9.08 -3.94
C SER A 93 -4.13 10.21 -3.24
N ALA A 94 -5.45 10.31 -3.42
CA ALA A 94 -6.30 11.25 -2.70
C ALA A 94 -6.29 10.97 -1.17
N TYR A 95 -6.29 9.69 -0.76
CA TYR A 95 -6.08 9.32 0.65
C TYR A 95 -4.69 9.72 1.20
N LYS A 96 -3.68 9.82 0.34
CA LYS A 96 -2.33 10.29 0.71
C LYS A 96 -2.28 11.82 0.91
N GLN A 97 -3.18 12.58 0.28
CA GLN A 97 -3.16 14.05 0.31
C GLN A 97 -4.14 14.68 1.31
N ASN A 98 -5.14 13.96 1.82
CA ASN A 98 -6.07 14.50 2.81
C ASN A 98 -6.19 13.60 4.06
N PRO A 99 -5.40 13.86 5.13
CA PRO A 99 -5.48 13.13 6.39
C PRO A 99 -6.60 13.67 7.32
N GLU A 100 -7.71 14.17 6.78
CA GLU A 100 -8.87 14.59 7.58
C GLU A 100 -9.39 13.40 8.40
N THR A 101 -8.99 13.46 9.66
CA THR A 101 -9.34 12.61 10.80
C THR A 101 -10.84 12.36 10.90
N PRO A 102 -11.29 11.16 11.27
CA PRO A 102 -12.56 11.05 11.98
C PRO A 102 -12.37 11.77 13.31
N ASN A 103 -13.07 12.89 13.42
CA ASN A 103 -13.16 13.81 14.54
C ASN A 103 -13.06 13.07 15.89
N LYS A 104 -12.02 13.37 16.68
CA LYS A 104 -11.76 12.72 17.99
C LYS A 104 -12.75 13.13 19.09
N GLU A 105 -13.75 13.97 18.81
CA GLU A 105 -14.65 14.52 19.84
C GLU A 105 -16.02 13.83 19.94
N ASN A 106 -16.37 12.86 19.09
CA ASN A 106 -17.70 12.22 19.12
C ASN A 106 -17.74 10.77 19.63
N ILE A 107 -16.63 10.21 20.14
CA ILE A 107 -16.61 8.82 20.66
C ILE A 107 -16.37 8.76 22.19
N GLU A 108 -16.08 9.88 22.86
CA GLU A 108 -15.97 9.89 24.33
C GLU A 108 -17.34 9.88 25.06
N ASN A 109 -18.47 9.96 24.34
CA ASN A 109 -19.81 9.96 24.97
C ASN A 109 -20.62 8.65 24.84
N SER A 110 -20.04 7.57 24.32
CA SER A 110 -20.69 6.25 24.36
C SER A 110 -20.04 5.38 25.42
N GLN A 111 -20.43 5.61 26.67
CA GLN A 111 -20.22 4.67 27.76
C GLN A 111 -20.78 3.29 27.37
N ALA A 112 -19.93 2.27 27.43
CA ALA A 112 -20.33 0.86 27.40
C ALA A 112 -19.86 0.16 28.69
N PRO A 113 -20.60 -0.85 29.19
CA PRO A 113 -20.77 -1.10 30.62
C PRO A 113 -19.56 -1.78 31.28
N ARG A 114 -19.38 -1.45 32.58
CA ARG A 114 -18.50 -2.22 33.47
C ARG A 114 -19.15 -3.57 33.74
N TYR A 115 -18.46 -4.66 33.39
CA TYR A 115 -18.70 -5.95 34.00
C TYR A 115 -17.75 -6.11 35.20
N GLY A 116 -18.34 -6.47 36.34
CA GLY A 116 -17.66 -6.69 37.61
C GLY A 116 -17.00 -8.05 37.73
#